data_AF-A0A969MMA8-F1
#
_entry.id   AF-A0A969MMA8-F1
#
_cell.length_a   1.000
_cell.length_b   1.000
_cell.length_c   1.000
_cell.angle_alpha   90.00
_cell.angle_beta   90.00
_cell.angle_gamma   90.00
#
_symmetry.space_group_name_H-M   'P 1'
#
loop_
_entity.id
_entity.type
_entity.pdbx_description
1 polymer ?
#
loop_
_entity_poly.entity_id
_entity_poly.type
_entity_poly.pdbx_seq_one_letter_code
_entity_poly.pdbx_strand_id
1 'polypeptide(L)'
;METKIKFTIYKKNGESYGVTETGQIKRNDMDFTPSDSWKVFGITHVQRNEFHSFEKLTPELIAGLTLLYKNGNPQYTVRDIDHGTHRTWGNTKYHGIKSIVFH
;
A
#
# COMPACT_ATOMS: atom_id res chain seq x y z
N MET A 1 -2.90 -19.34 13.73
CA MET A 1 -3.97 -18.98 12.79
C MET A 1 -3.32 -18.30 11.60
N GLU A 2 -3.59 -18.76 10.39
CA GLU A 2 -3.02 -18.18 9.18
C GLU A 2 -3.67 -16.82 8.91
N THR A 3 -2.90 -15.73 8.93
CA THR A 3 -3.45 -14.39 8.76
C THR A 3 -3.88 -14.17 7.31
N LYS A 4 -5.19 -14.03 7.08
CA LYS A 4 -5.78 -13.80 5.76
C LYS A 4 -5.31 -12.47 5.16
N ILE A 5 -4.98 -12.49 3.87
CA ILE A 5 -4.71 -11.27 3.09
C ILE A 5 -6.03 -10.57 2.81
N LYS A 6 -6.12 -9.29 3.18
CA LYS A 6 -7.26 -8.40 2.91
C LYS A 6 -7.19 -7.80 1.51
N PHE A 7 -6.00 -7.36 1.10
CA PHE A 7 -5.75 -6.84 -0.25
C PHE A 7 -4.28 -6.93 -0.64
N THR A 8 -4.01 -6.83 -1.93
CA THR A 8 -2.65 -6.76 -2.51
C THR A 8 -2.41 -5.38 -3.10
N ILE A 9 -1.27 -4.76 -2.76
CA ILE A 9 -0.79 -3.52 -3.37
C ILE A 9 0.18 -3.90 -4.50
N TYR A 10 -0.07 -3.40 -5.71
CA TYR A 10 0.85 -3.52 -6.84
C TYR A 10 1.55 -2.19 -7.07
N LYS A 11 2.88 -2.20 -7.08
CA LYS A 11 3.69 -1.01 -7.32
C LYS A 11 3.95 -0.80 -8.82
N LYS A 12 4.33 0.41 -9.18
CA LYS A 12 4.63 0.79 -10.57
C LYS A 12 5.77 -0.03 -11.18
N ASN A 13 6.79 -0.37 -10.40
CA ASN A 13 7.93 -1.20 -10.80
C ASN A 13 7.63 -2.71 -10.92
N GLY A 14 6.39 -3.15 -10.66
CA GLY A 14 5.98 -4.55 -10.80
C GLY A 14 6.02 -5.37 -9.52
N GLU A 15 6.62 -4.86 -8.44
CA GLU A 15 6.59 -5.52 -7.13
C GLU A 15 5.17 -5.51 -6.53
N SER A 16 4.86 -6.50 -5.70
CA SER A 16 3.57 -6.59 -5.00
C SER A 16 3.70 -7.01 -3.55
N TYR A 17 2.78 -6.52 -2.73
CA TYR A 17 2.76 -6.78 -1.28
C TYR A 17 1.35 -7.15 -0.86
N GLY A 18 1.21 -8.29 -0.19
CA GLY A 18 -0.01 -8.67 0.50
C GLY A 18 -0.15 -7.86 1.79
N VAL A 19 -1.36 -7.40 2.08
CA VAL A 19 -1.69 -6.70 3.33
C VAL A 19 -2.76 -7.49 4.04
N THR A 20 -2.50 -7.88 5.28
CA THR A 20 -3.44 -8.66 6.08
C THR A 20 -4.59 -7.79 6.61
N GLU A 21 -5.60 -8.42 7.20
CA GLU A 21 -6.70 -7.72 7.87
C GLU A 21 -6.24 -6.82 9.02
N THR A 22 -5.09 -7.12 9.63
CA THR A 22 -4.46 -6.33 10.70
C THR A 22 -3.49 -5.27 10.19
N GLY A 23 -3.39 -5.12 8.87
CA GLY A 23 -2.50 -4.15 8.20
C GLY A 23 -1.06 -4.63 8.03
N GLN A 24 -0.70 -5.83 8.47
CA GLN A 24 0.66 -6.35 8.31
C GLN A 24 1.03 -6.49 6.83
N ILE A 25 2.23 -6.05 6.49
CA ILE A 25 2.76 -6.11 5.12
C ILE A 25 3.53 -7.43 4.96
N LYS A 26 3.12 -8.22 3.96
CA LYS A 26 3.81 -9.42 3.50
C LYS A 26 4.38 -9.21 2.12
N ARG A 27 5.60 -9.67 1.91
CA ARG A 27 6.26 -9.68 0.59
C ARG A 27 5.82 -10.93 -0.16
N ASN A 28 5.40 -10.76 -1.41
CA ASN A 28 5.03 -11.88 -2.27
C ASN A 28 6.23 -12.46 -3.03
N ASP A 29 7.34 -11.72 -3.07
CA ASP A 29 8.54 -12.01 -3.87
C ASP A 29 9.65 -12.70 -3.08
N MET A 30 9.46 -12.89 -1.77
CA MET A 30 10.45 -13.49 -0.89
C MET A 30 9.80 -14.51 0.02
N ASP A 31 10.48 -15.65 0.22
CA ASP A 31 10.13 -16.63 1.26
C ASP A 31 10.65 -16.16 2.63
N PHE A 32 10.28 -14.95 3.00
CA PHE A 32 10.63 -14.31 4.25
C PHE A 32 9.41 -13.60 4.79
N THR A 33 9.01 -13.95 6.02
CA THR A 33 7.94 -13.25 6.73
C THR A 33 8.54 -12.02 7.40
N PRO A 34 8.16 -10.80 6.99
CA PRO A 34 8.62 -9.59 7.65
C PRO A 34 8.15 -9.52 9.09
N SER A 35 8.83 -8.73 9.92
CA SER A 35 8.42 -8.43 11.29
C SER A 35 6.93 -8.05 11.35
N ASP A 36 6.23 -8.57 12.36
CA ASP A 36 4.83 -8.20 12.65
C ASP A 36 4.66 -6.70 12.96
N SER A 37 5.78 -5.99 13.19
CA SER A 37 5.81 -4.54 13.38
C SER A 37 5.63 -3.76 12.08
N TRP A 38 5.84 -4.37 10.90
CA TRP A 38 5.73 -3.70 9.62
C TRP A 38 4.29 -3.72 9.11
N LYS A 39 3.60 -2.57 9.22
CA LYS A 39 2.18 -2.44 8.94
C LYS A 39 1.88 -1.27 8.02
N VAL A 40 0.89 -1.42 7.15
CA VAL A 40 0.30 -0.31 6.41
C VAL A 40 -0.42 0.61 7.39
N PHE A 41 -0.05 1.88 7.35
CA PHE A 41 -0.77 2.95 8.05
C PHE A 41 -1.85 3.57 7.16
N GLY A 42 -1.58 3.64 5.86
CA GLY A 42 -2.51 4.13 4.86
C GLY A 42 -1.83 4.45 3.53
N ILE A 43 -2.50 5.25 2.71
CA ILE A 43 -1.95 5.77 1.46
C ILE A 43 -2.03 7.30 1.48
N THR A 44 -1.02 7.95 0.91
CA THR A 44 -0.96 9.41 0.81
C THR A 44 -0.83 9.83 -0.64
N HIS A 45 -1.53 10.90 -1.02
CA HIS A 45 -1.38 11.50 -2.33
C HIS A 45 -0.01 12.19 -2.42
N VAL A 46 0.63 12.13 -3.59
CA VAL A 46 2.02 12.59 -3.80
C VAL A 46 2.14 14.11 -3.82
N GLN A 47 1.12 14.79 -4.34
CA GLN A 47 1.13 16.26 -4.54
C GLN A 47 0.08 17.01 -3.71
N ARG A 48 -0.85 16.30 -3.08
CA ARG A 48 -1.99 16.89 -2.36
C ARG A 48 -1.86 16.49 -0.91
N ASN A 49 -2.34 17.33 -0.01
CA ASN A 49 -2.43 17.00 1.40
C ASN A 49 -3.65 16.07 1.65
N GLU A 50 -3.60 14.88 1.07
CA GLU A 50 -4.67 13.89 1.11
C GLU A 50 -4.12 12.55 1.60
N PHE A 51 -4.72 12.03 2.66
CA PHE A 51 -4.32 10.79 3.30
C PHE A 51 -5.57 9.94 3.60
N HIS A 52 -5.50 8.67 3.21
CA HIS A 52 -6.50 7.66 3.51
C HIS A 52 -5.89 6.63 4.44
N SER A 53 -6.38 6.55 5.67
CA SER A 53 -5.89 5.57 6.66
C SER A 53 -6.27 4.15 6.26
N PHE A 54 -5.52 3.17 6.76
CA PHE A 54 -5.72 1.75 6.48
C PHE A 54 -7.17 1.28 6.69
N GLU A 55 -7.82 1.75 7.74
CA GLU A 55 -9.20 1.39 8.10
C GLU A 55 -10.21 1.90 7.07
N LYS A 56 -9.89 3.00 6.38
CA LYS A 56 -10.72 3.59 5.33
C LYS A 56 -10.50 2.96 3.96
N LEU A 57 -9.48 2.12 3.79
CA LEU A 57 -9.23 1.45 2.51
C LEU A 57 -10.27 0.34 2.29
N THR A 58 -11.30 0.67 1.53
CA THR A 58 -12.35 -0.24 1.07
C THR A 58 -12.34 -0.38 -0.46
N PRO A 59 -12.95 -1.44 -1.02
CA PRO A 59 -13.09 -1.57 -2.47
C PRO A 59 -13.74 -0.35 -3.13
N GLU A 60 -14.75 0.24 -2.50
CA GLU A 60 -15.51 1.39 -3.02
C GLU A 60 -14.65 2.65 -3.04
N LEU A 61 -13.89 2.91 -1.96
CA LEU A 61 -12.95 4.03 -1.93
C LEU A 61 -11.92 3.88 -3.06
N ILE A 62 -11.26 2.71 -3.14
CA ILE A 62 -10.21 2.48 -4.13
C ILE A 62 -10.75 2.58 -5.57
N ALA A 63 -11.96 2.08 -5.84
CA ALA A 63 -12.61 2.20 -7.14
C ALA A 63 -12.92 3.66 -7.52
N GLY A 64 -13.21 4.52 -6.53
CA GLY A 64 -13.42 5.96 -6.74
C GLY A 64 -12.14 6.76 -6.94
N LEU A 65 -10.96 6.22 -6.61
CA LEU A 65 -9.69 6.93 -6.71
C LEU A 65 -9.07 6.79 -8.11
N THR A 66 -8.56 7.91 -8.62
CA THR A 66 -7.65 7.89 -9.77
C THR A 66 -6.21 7.65 -9.28
N LEU A 67 -5.78 6.38 -9.27
CA LEU A 67 -4.47 6.01 -8.71
C LEU A 67 -3.27 6.45 -9.56
N LEU A 68 -3.45 6.71 -10.85
CA LEU A 68 -2.40 7.12 -11.77
C LEU A 68 -2.74 8.46 -12.43
N TYR A 69 -1.75 9.33 -12.66
CA TYR A 69 -1.92 10.48 -13.53
C TYR A 69 -2.09 10.04 -14.99
N LYS A 70 -2.51 10.97 -15.87
CA LYS A 70 -2.66 10.72 -17.31
C LYS A 70 -1.38 10.20 -17.98
N ASN A 71 -0.20 10.55 -17.45
CA ASN A 71 1.10 10.07 -17.92
C ASN A 71 1.52 8.70 -17.34
N GLY A 72 0.63 8.04 -16.59
CA GLY A 72 0.86 6.75 -15.98
C GLY A 72 1.71 6.76 -14.71
N ASN A 73 2.14 7.93 -14.20
CA ASN A 73 2.83 8.02 -12.92
C ASN A 73 1.85 7.85 -11.74
N PRO A 74 2.23 7.21 -10.63
CA PRO A 74 1.37 7.08 -9.47
C PRO A 74 1.00 8.42 -8.82
N GLN A 75 -0.26 8.56 -8.42
CA GLN A 75 -0.76 9.67 -7.60
C GLN A 75 -0.64 9.38 -6.11
N TYR A 76 -0.54 8.11 -5.71
CA TYR A 76 -0.48 7.68 -4.32
C TYR A 76 0.77 6.83 -4.03
N THR A 77 1.24 6.91 -2.80
CA THR A 77 2.26 6.02 -2.24
C THR A 77 1.81 5.49 -0.88
N VAL A 78 2.43 4.42 -0.41
CA VAL A 78 2.14 3.82 0.88
C VAL A 78 2.79 4.62 2.00
N ARG A 79 2.04 4.84 3.08
CA ARG A 79 2.59 5.14 4.40
C ARG A 79 2.49 3.89 5.25
N ASP A 80 3.60 3.51 5.86
CA ASP A 80 3.73 2.37 6.74
C ASP A 80 4.22 2.77 8.13
N ILE A 81 4.01 1.89 9.10
CA ILE A 81 4.63 1.92 10.41
C ILE A 81 5.56 0.73 10.49
N ASP A 82 6.76 0.97 11.01
CA ASP A 82 7.72 -0.08 11.30
C ASP A 82 8.48 0.28 12.57
N HIS A 83 8.42 -0.60 13.57
CA HIS A 83 8.96 -0.37 14.90
C HIS A 83 8.57 1.01 15.49
N GLY A 84 7.32 1.43 15.30
CA GLY A 84 6.78 2.72 15.80
C GLY A 84 7.10 3.94 14.94
N THR A 85 7.91 3.78 13.90
CA THR A 85 8.28 4.87 12.98
C THR A 85 7.35 4.92 11.79
N HIS A 86 6.75 6.08 11.52
CA HIS A 86 5.97 6.29 10.31
C HIS A 86 6.91 6.60 9.14
N ARG A 87 6.76 5.85 8.05
CA ARG A 87 7.56 6.01 6.83
C ARG A 87 6.63 6.21 5.64
N THR A 88 7.17 6.83 4.61
CA THR A 88 6.51 6.98 3.31
C THR A 88 7.41 6.31 2.29
N TRP A 89 6.85 5.43 1.45
CA TRP A 89 7.62 4.79 0.39
C TRP A 89 8.06 5.86 -0.62
N GLY A 90 9.37 6.10 -0.66
CA GLY A 90 10.01 7.11 -1.50
C GLY A 90 10.05 6.74 -2.99
N ASN A 91 10.64 7.60 -3.81
CA ASN A 91 10.75 7.43 -5.27
C ASN A 91 9.44 6.97 -5.93
N THR A 92 8.38 7.75 -5.72
CA THR A 92 7.00 7.34 -6.07
C THR A 92 6.78 7.08 -7.56
N LYS A 93 7.64 7.61 -8.44
CA LYS A 93 7.64 7.26 -9.87
C LYS A 93 7.87 5.77 -10.11
N TYR A 94 8.61 5.10 -9.22
CA TYR A 94 8.93 3.66 -9.30
C TYR A 94 8.21 2.83 -8.23
N HIS A 95 8.11 3.33 -6.99
CA HIS A 95 7.52 2.58 -5.88
C HIS A 95 6.11 3.03 -5.51
N GLY A 96 5.51 3.95 -6.26
CA GLY A 96 4.13 4.35 -6.05
C GLY A 96 3.14 3.27 -6.43
N ILE A 97 1.90 3.47 -5.98
CA ILE A 97 0.81 2.51 -6.12
C ILE A 97 0.29 2.56 -7.55
N LYS A 98 0.33 1.41 -8.23
CA LYS A 98 -0.27 1.20 -9.55
C LYS A 98 -1.73 0.75 -9.42
N SER A 99 -1.98 -0.21 -8.54
CA SER A 99 -3.32 -0.74 -8.26
C SER A 99 -3.37 -1.39 -6.89
N ILE A 100 -4.58 -1.53 -6.35
CA ILE A 100 -4.89 -2.27 -5.12
C ILE A 100 -6.04 -3.23 -5.44
N VAL A 101 -5.92 -4.49 -5.02
CA VAL A 101 -6.90 -5.56 -5.30
C VAL A 101 -7.29 -6.25 -4.00
N PHE A 102 -8.59 -6.29 -3.68
CA PHE A 102 -9.13 -6.88 -2.44
C PHE A 102 -9.51 -8.36 -2.62
N HIS A 103 -9.53 -9.14 -1.51
CA HIS A 103 -9.82 -10.59 -1.46
C HIS A 103 -10.79 -10.98 -0.32
#